data_AF-A0A0R2PBP4-F1
#
_entry.id   AF-A0A0R2PBP4-F1
#
_cell.length_a   1.000
_cell.length_b   1.000
_cell.length_c   1.000
_cell.angle_alpha   90.00
_cell.angle_beta   90.00
_cell.angle_gamma   90.00
#
_symmetry.space_group_name_H-M   'P 1'
#
loop_
_entity.id
_entity.type
_entity.pdbx_description
1 polymer ?
#
loop_
_entity_poly.entity_id
_entity_poly.type
_entity_poly.pdbx_seq_one_letter_code
_entity_poly.pdbx_strand_id
1 'polypeptide(L)'
;LIHDDVMDGSDTRRNKPAIHKAFQQIHQDSSYKGSSERFGSSSAILMGDLALVWADRLLVESGISGDEFLQVQSVFGDMRDELMAGQYLDVLEGALATTSIERSLKVARYKSGKYSIERPLHFGAALAGNKELMSAYSSFGLPLGEAFQLRDDLLGVFGDPEVTGKPAGDDLREGKRTVLIALTMEAANKEERDLLSASLGDEDLDKTQILKLQEIISSSGAVAQVEKLITELRDRAISALRDSQVEASILSVLEEMATIATQRSL
;
A
#
# COMPACT_ATOMS: atom_id res chain seq x y z
N LEU A 1 -2.01 -8.34 1.73
CA LEU A 1 -3.35 -8.17 2.35
C LEU A 1 -3.57 -9.14 3.50
N ILE A 2 -3.83 -10.45 3.28
CA ILE A 2 -4.09 -11.38 4.41
C ILE A 2 -2.94 -11.38 5.43
N HIS A 3 -1.70 -11.54 4.96
CA HIS A 3 -0.52 -11.48 5.83
C HIS A 3 -0.24 -10.06 6.35
N ASP A 4 -0.55 -9.04 5.55
CA ASP A 4 -0.35 -7.63 5.89
C ASP A 4 -1.23 -7.23 7.09
N ASP A 5 -2.51 -7.62 7.09
CA ASP A 5 -3.42 -7.43 8.23
C ASP A 5 -2.92 -8.10 9.52
N VAL A 6 -2.18 -9.21 9.42
CA VAL A 6 -1.58 -9.88 10.60
C VAL A 6 -0.34 -9.13 11.07
N MET A 7 0.50 -8.66 10.15
CA MET A 7 1.72 -7.91 10.46
C MET A 7 1.40 -6.54 11.07
N ASP A 8 0.33 -5.90 10.58
CA ASP A 8 -0.10 -4.57 11.00
C ASP A 8 -1.08 -4.62 12.19
N GLY A 9 -1.55 -5.80 12.59
CA GLY A 9 -2.53 -5.94 13.66
C GLY A 9 -3.92 -5.40 13.32
N SER A 10 -4.24 -5.21 12.03
CA SER A 10 -5.49 -4.58 11.60
C SER A 10 -6.72 -5.46 11.88
N ASP A 11 -7.68 -4.95 12.64
CA ASP A 11 -8.90 -5.70 12.98
C ASP A 11 -9.88 -5.84 11.81
N THR A 12 -9.83 -4.93 10.85
CA THR A 12 -10.81 -4.82 9.76
C THR A 12 -10.15 -4.64 8.40
N ARG A 13 -10.81 -5.17 7.37
CA ARG A 13 -10.44 -5.01 5.97
C ARG A 13 -11.71 -4.99 5.12
N ARG A 14 -11.91 -3.91 4.35
CA ARG A 14 -13.08 -3.74 3.45
C ARG A 14 -14.40 -3.88 4.21
N ASN A 15 -14.55 -3.19 5.35
CA ASN A 15 -15.75 -3.21 6.20
C ASN A 15 -16.12 -4.60 6.76
N LYS A 16 -15.16 -5.53 6.82
CA LYS A 16 -15.33 -6.87 7.40
C LYS A 16 -14.17 -7.18 8.34
N PRO A 17 -14.32 -8.14 9.27
CA PRO A 17 -13.19 -8.60 10.07
C PRO A 17 -12.04 -9.06 9.17
N ALA A 18 -10.81 -8.67 9.52
CA ALA A 18 -9.63 -9.23 8.90
C ALA A 18 -9.60 -10.75 9.08
N ILE A 19 -8.94 -11.48 8.18
CA ILE A 19 -9.01 -12.95 8.16
C ILE A 19 -8.58 -13.57 9.49
N HIS A 20 -7.53 -13.02 10.14
CA HIS A 20 -7.10 -13.53 11.44
C HIS A 20 -8.15 -13.33 12.55
N LYS A 21 -8.85 -12.20 12.56
CA LYS A 21 -9.99 -11.95 13.46
C LYS A 21 -11.18 -12.87 13.17
N ALA A 22 -11.48 -13.12 11.90
CA ALA A 22 -12.54 -14.04 11.52
C ALA A 22 -12.28 -15.47 12.03
N PHE A 23 -11.05 -15.98 11.90
CA PHE A 23 -10.68 -17.29 12.44
C PHE A 23 -10.61 -17.30 13.97
N GLN A 24 -10.19 -16.20 14.60
CA GLN A 24 -10.26 -16.04 16.06
C GLN A 24 -11.71 -16.16 16.56
N GLN A 25 -12.67 -15.53 15.88
CA GLN A 25 -14.09 -15.65 16.21
C GLN A 25 -14.61 -17.09 16.05
N ILE A 26 -14.25 -17.77 14.96
CA ILE A 26 -14.62 -19.18 14.74
C ILE A 26 -14.13 -20.07 15.89
N HIS A 27 -12.90 -19.85 16.38
CA HIS A 27 -12.33 -20.59 17.51
C HIS A 27 -13.13 -20.38 18.79
N GLN A 28 -13.48 -19.11 19.09
CA GLN A 28 -14.26 -18.73 20.26
C GLN A 28 -15.67 -19.33 20.22
N ASP A 29 -16.35 -19.25 19.07
CA ASP A 29 -17.69 -19.79 18.88
C ASP A 29 -17.72 -21.32 18.95
N SER A 30 -16.64 -21.97 18.51
CA SER A 30 -16.54 -23.44 18.45
C SER A 30 -16.00 -24.08 19.74
N SER A 31 -15.74 -23.29 20.79
CA SER A 31 -15.15 -23.78 22.05
C SER A 31 -13.88 -24.61 21.86
N TYR A 32 -13.06 -24.25 20.88
CA TYR A 32 -11.77 -24.92 20.65
C TYR A 32 -10.82 -24.65 21.83
N LYS A 33 -9.85 -25.55 22.04
CA LYS A 33 -8.85 -25.40 23.10
C LYS A 33 -7.67 -24.53 22.61
N GLY A 34 -7.00 -23.85 23.54
CA GLY A 34 -5.81 -23.03 23.26
C GLY A 34 -6.12 -21.55 22.98
N SER A 35 -5.12 -20.82 22.51
CA SER A 35 -5.25 -19.38 22.19
C SER A 35 -6.00 -19.18 20.87
N SER A 36 -7.12 -18.44 20.93
CA SER A 36 -7.92 -18.07 19.76
C SER A 36 -7.18 -17.10 18.83
N GLU A 37 -6.43 -16.16 19.40
CA GLU A 37 -5.58 -15.22 18.67
C GLU A 37 -4.50 -15.95 17.86
N ARG A 38 -3.75 -16.85 18.51
CA ARG A 38 -2.73 -17.65 17.81
C ARG A 38 -3.34 -18.50 16.71
N PHE A 39 -4.52 -19.08 16.94
CA PHE A 39 -5.25 -19.83 15.93
C PHE A 39 -5.63 -18.94 14.74
N GLY A 40 -6.13 -17.73 15.01
CA GLY A 40 -6.46 -16.72 14.02
C GLY A 40 -5.26 -16.37 13.13
N SER A 41 -4.15 -15.95 13.74
CA SER A 41 -2.93 -15.56 13.01
C SER A 41 -2.31 -16.73 12.24
N SER A 42 -2.27 -17.93 12.84
CA SER A 42 -1.74 -19.13 12.16
C SER A 42 -2.60 -19.50 10.94
N SER A 43 -3.93 -19.38 11.06
CA SER A 43 -4.84 -19.66 9.95
C SER A 43 -4.69 -18.64 8.83
N ALA A 44 -4.56 -17.36 9.17
CA ALA A 44 -4.33 -16.30 8.18
C ALA A 44 -3.00 -16.48 7.43
N ILE A 45 -1.93 -16.90 8.11
CA ILE A 45 -0.65 -17.24 7.45
C ILE A 45 -0.88 -18.32 6.39
N LEU A 46 -1.50 -19.44 6.77
CA LEU A 46 -1.77 -20.54 5.83
C LEU A 46 -2.71 -20.13 4.69
N MET A 47 -3.68 -19.27 4.93
CA MET A 47 -4.58 -18.77 3.88
C MET A 47 -3.87 -17.83 2.90
N GLY A 48 -2.97 -16.97 3.38
CA GLY A 48 -2.16 -16.14 2.49
C GLY A 48 -1.18 -16.98 1.65
N ASP A 49 -0.57 -18.02 2.24
CA ASP A 49 0.29 -18.96 1.50
C ASP A 49 -0.50 -19.70 0.42
N LEU A 50 -1.70 -20.17 0.76
CA LEU A 50 -2.58 -20.85 -0.19
C LEU A 50 -3.03 -19.93 -1.32
N ALA A 51 -3.35 -18.66 -1.03
CA ALA A 51 -3.69 -17.68 -2.05
C ALA A 51 -2.52 -17.43 -3.02
N LEU A 52 -1.28 -17.39 -2.51
CA LEU A 52 -0.09 -17.25 -3.33
C LEU A 52 0.14 -18.47 -4.24
N VAL A 53 -0.02 -19.68 -3.69
CA VAL A 53 0.04 -20.94 -4.46
C VAL A 53 -1.05 -20.97 -5.54
N TRP A 54 -2.25 -20.50 -5.24
CA TRP A 54 -3.33 -20.45 -6.21
C TRP A 54 -3.09 -19.40 -7.30
N ALA A 55 -2.44 -18.28 -7.00
CA ALA A 55 -2.04 -17.32 -8.02
C ALA A 55 -1.09 -17.96 -9.05
N ASP A 56 -0.09 -18.73 -8.59
CA ASP A 56 0.81 -19.49 -9.47
C ASP A 56 0.03 -20.53 -10.31
N ARG A 57 -0.87 -21.26 -9.65
CA ARG A 57 -1.69 -22.28 -10.32
C ARG A 57 -2.56 -21.68 -11.42
N LEU A 58 -3.20 -20.55 -11.17
CA LEU A 58 -4.03 -19.85 -12.15
C LEU A 58 -3.22 -19.40 -13.37
N LEU A 59 -1.98 -18.95 -13.16
CA LEU A 59 -1.09 -18.58 -14.26
C LEU A 59 -0.74 -19.81 -15.14
N VAL A 60 -0.39 -20.92 -14.51
CA VAL A 60 -0.09 -22.19 -15.21
C VAL A 60 -1.31 -22.74 -15.95
N GLU A 61 -2.50 -22.63 -15.36
CA GLU A 61 -3.76 -23.14 -15.92
C GLU A 61 -4.45 -22.14 -16.88
N SER A 62 -3.86 -20.96 -17.12
CA SER A 62 -4.48 -19.88 -17.91
C SER A 62 -4.67 -20.17 -19.40
N GLY A 63 -3.95 -21.15 -19.93
CA GLY A 63 -4.00 -21.53 -21.35
C GLY A 63 -3.11 -20.68 -22.27
N ILE A 64 -2.26 -19.80 -21.72
CA ILE A 64 -1.23 -19.10 -22.51
C ILE A 64 -0.19 -20.08 -23.07
N SER A 65 0.45 -19.71 -24.16
CA SER A 65 1.52 -20.50 -24.78
C SER A 65 2.76 -20.58 -23.89
N GLY A 66 3.63 -21.57 -24.14
CA GLY A 66 4.88 -21.71 -23.39
C GLY A 66 5.81 -20.50 -23.49
N ASP A 67 5.85 -19.86 -24.66
CA ASP A 67 6.68 -18.67 -24.88
C ASP A 67 6.13 -17.45 -24.12
N GLU A 68 4.81 -17.23 -24.16
CA GLU A 68 4.13 -16.20 -23.36
C GLU A 68 4.35 -16.42 -21.87
N PHE A 69 4.19 -17.67 -21.40
CA PHE A 69 4.43 -18.06 -20.02
C PHE A 69 5.84 -17.66 -19.55
N LEU A 70 6.87 -17.96 -20.34
CA LEU A 70 8.25 -17.59 -19.99
C LEU A 70 8.46 -16.07 -19.90
N GLN A 71 7.80 -15.28 -20.77
CA GLN A 71 7.90 -13.81 -20.69
C GLN A 71 7.22 -13.26 -19.44
N VAL A 72 5.98 -13.69 -19.15
CA VAL A 72 5.23 -13.18 -18.00
C VAL A 72 5.76 -13.69 -16.67
N GLN A 73 6.30 -14.92 -16.62
CA GLN A 73 6.84 -15.50 -15.39
C GLN A 73 8.01 -14.68 -14.83
N SER A 74 8.86 -14.11 -15.70
CA SER A 74 9.94 -13.22 -15.25
C SER A 74 9.40 -11.95 -14.58
N VAL A 75 8.39 -11.31 -15.18
CA VAL A 75 7.77 -10.10 -14.62
C VAL A 75 7.03 -10.43 -13.31
N PHE A 76 6.35 -11.57 -13.28
CA PHE A 76 5.62 -12.05 -12.10
C PHE A 76 6.55 -12.37 -10.93
N GLY A 77 7.72 -12.96 -11.22
CA GLY A 77 8.79 -13.18 -10.24
C GLY A 77 9.29 -11.87 -9.65
N ASP A 78 9.73 -10.94 -10.51
CA ASP A 78 10.19 -9.62 -10.08
C ASP A 78 9.16 -8.89 -9.19
N MET A 79 7.89 -8.94 -9.60
CA MET A 79 6.79 -8.31 -8.85
C MET A 79 6.67 -8.85 -7.43
N ARG A 80 6.84 -10.17 -7.26
CA ARG A 80 6.76 -10.83 -5.95
C ARG A 80 7.98 -10.50 -5.10
N ASP A 81 9.18 -10.54 -5.68
CA ASP A 81 10.42 -10.21 -4.98
C ASP A 81 10.39 -8.76 -4.46
N GLU A 82 9.98 -7.83 -5.32
CA GLU A 82 9.86 -6.41 -4.99
C GLU A 82 8.78 -6.14 -3.95
N LEU A 83 7.62 -6.80 -4.04
CA LEU A 83 6.55 -6.70 -3.04
C LEU A 83 7.04 -7.18 -1.66
N MET A 84 7.68 -8.34 -1.60
CA MET A 84 8.16 -8.91 -0.33
C MET A 84 9.27 -8.04 0.28
N ALA A 85 10.20 -7.55 -0.53
CA ALA A 85 11.22 -6.60 -0.08
C ALA A 85 10.59 -5.29 0.42
N GLY A 86 9.59 -4.76 -0.30
CA GLY A 86 8.84 -3.57 0.09
C GLY A 86 8.10 -3.75 1.42
N GLN A 87 7.43 -4.88 1.61
CA GLN A 87 6.76 -5.22 2.87
C GLN A 87 7.76 -5.33 4.03
N TYR A 88 8.92 -5.96 3.80
CA TYR A 88 9.96 -6.02 4.82
C TYR A 88 10.46 -4.63 5.22
N LEU A 89 10.68 -3.75 4.23
CA LEU A 89 11.09 -2.36 4.52
C LEU A 89 10.05 -1.64 5.37
N ASP A 90 8.75 -1.81 5.09
CA ASP A 90 7.67 -1.21 5.89
C ASP A 90 7.71 -1.67 7.36
N VAL A 91 7.86 -2.99 7.59
CA VAL A 91 8.01 -3.56 8.94
C VAL A 91 9.28 -3.05 9.62
N LEU A 92 10.39 -2.95 8.89
CA LEU A 92 11.66 -2.44 9.40
C LEU A 92 11.54 -0.96 9.81
N GLU A 93 10.86 -0.13 9.03
CA GLU A 93 10.62 1.27 9.38
C GLU A 93 9.82 1.41 10.67
N GLY A 94 8.76 0.60 10.84
CA GLY A 94 8.01 0.52 12.10
C GLY A 94 8.91 0.21 13.29
N ALA A 95 9.78 -0.81 13.16
CA ALA A 95 10.72 -1.24 14.20
C ALA A 95 11.84 -0.24 14.50
N LEU A 96 12.32 0.51 13.49
CA LEU A 96 13.35 1.53 13.69
C LEU A 96 12.83 2.76 14.43
N ALA A 97 11.50 2.99 14.41
CA ALA A 97 10.83 4.10 15.09
C ALA A 97 11.46 5.49 14.84
N THR A 98 12.05 5.66 13.65
CA THR A 98 12.64 6.92 13.18
C THR A 98 11.93 7.34 11.89
N THR A 99 12.04 8.61 11.51
CA THR A 99 11.44 9.12 10.28
C THR A 99 12.49 9.40 9.21
N SER A 100 12.14 9.16 7.94
CA SER A 100 12.97 9.52 6.79
C SER A 100 12.12 9.52 5.53
N ILE A 101 11.99 10.69 4.90
CA ILE A 101 11.23 10.83 3.65
C ILE A 101 11.74 9.87 2.57
N GLU A 102 13.07 9.73 2.44
CA GLU A 102 13.69 8.84 1.44
C GLU A 102 13.30 7.37 1.66
N ARG A 103 13.36 6.89 2.91
CA ARG A 103 12.99 5.50 3.22
C ARG A 103 11.49 5.26 3.06
N SER A 104 10.65 6.20 3.50
CA SER A 104 9.20 6.13 3.31
C SER A 104 8.81 6.11 1.83
N LEU A 105 9.44 6.92 0.98
CA LEU A 105 9.23 6.89 -0.48
C LEU A 105 9.72 5.57 -1.09
N LYS A 106 10.80 4.99 -0.58
CA LYS A 106 11.28 3.68 -1.02
C LYS A 106 10.27 2.58 -0.67
N VAL A 107 9.69 2.60 0.53
CA VAL A 107 8.59 1.70 0.91
C VAL A 107 7.41 1.88 -0.05
N ALA A 108 6.96 3.12 -0.26
CA ALA A 108 5.85 3.42 -1.17
C ALA A 108 6.09 2.90 -2.59
N ARG A 109 7.30 3.09 -3.11
CA ARG A 109 7.69 2.60 -4.44
C ARG A 109 7.61 1.08 -4.53
N TYR A 110 8.22 0.34 -3.61
CA TYR A 110 8.34 -1.13 -3.72
C TYR A 110 7.09 -1.88 -3.24
N LYS A 111 6.55 -1.53 -2.08
CA LYS A 111 5.40 -2.21 -1.47
C LYS A 111 4.13 -2.00 -2.29
N SER A 112 3.95 -0.82 -2.86
CA SER A 112 2.69 -0.42 -3.48
C SER A 112 2.83 -0.02 -4.94
N GLY A 113 3.72 0.93 -5.27
CA GLY A 113 3.79 1.47 -6.63
C GLY A 113 4.18 0.46 -7.70
N LYS A 114 5.24 -0.32 -7.44
CA LYS A 114 5.72 -1.38 -8.32
C LYS A 114 4.69 -2.50 -8.45
N TYR A 115 4.22 -3.01 -7.32
CA TYR A 115 3.26 -4.11 -7.28
C TYR A 115 1.89 -3.77 -7.89
N SER A 116 1.35 -2.58 -7.60
CA SER A 116 -0.04 -2.23 -7.96
C SER A 116 -0.17 -1.59 -9.34
N ILE A 117 0.90 -0.99 -9.87
CA ILE A 117 0.83 -0.20 -11.12
C ILE A 117 1.88 -0.65 -12.14
N GLU A 118 3.18 -0.52 -11.84
CA GLU A 118 4.23 -0.78 -12.83
C GLU A 118 4.22 -2.23 -13.32
N ARG A 119 4.24 -3.20 -12.40
CA ARG A 119 4.37 -4.62 -12.73
C ARG A 119 3.12 -5.19 -13.42
N PRO A 120 1.88 -4.81 -13.06
CA PRO A 120 0.70 -5.16 -13.85
C PRO A 120 0.76 -4.66 -15.30
N LEU A 121 1.26 -3.43 -15.53
CA LEU A 121 1.46 -2.91 -16.89
C LEU A 121 2.53 -3.69 -17.65
N HIS A 122 3.67 -3.98 -17.00
CA HIS A 122 4.71 -4.83 -17.56
C HIS A 122 4.21 -6.25 -17.85
N PHE A 123 3.36 -6.80 -16.99
CA PHE A 123 2.78 -8.12 -17.17
C PHE A 123 1.93 -8.17 -18.44
N GLY A 124 1.07 -7.16 -18.65
CA GLY A 124 0.31 -7.00 -19.89
C GLY A 124 1.18 -6.83 -21.14
N ALA A 125 2.23 -6.01 -21.05
CA ALA A 125 3.19 -5.83 -22.15
C ALA A 125 3.95 -7.12 -22.49
N ALA A 126 4.38 -7.88 -21.48
CA ALA A 126 5.06 -9.16 -21.65
C ALA A 126 4.13 -10.19 -22.31
N LEU A 127 2.87 -10.24 -21.89
CA LEU A 127 1.86 -11.12 -22.48
C LEU A 127 1.61 -10.79 -23.96
N ALA A 128 1.59 -9.51 -24.31
CA ALA A 128 1.46 -9.07 -25.70
C ALA A 128 2.76 -9.19 -26.53
N GLY A 129 3.87 -9.65 -25.93
CA GLY A 129 5.17 -9.71 -26.58
C GLY A 129 5.79 -8.35 -26.92
N ASN A 130 5.27 -7.25 -26.34
CA ASN A 130 5.67 -5.89 -26.69
C ASN A 130 6.61 -5.28 -25.62
N LYS A 131 7.90 -5.58 -25.75
CA LYS A 131 8.93 -5.12 -24.79
C LYS A 131 9.22 -3.62 -24.88
N GLU A 132 8.88 -2.98 -26.00
CA GLU A 132 9.14 -1.55 -26.21
C GLU A 132 8.32 -0.68 -25.26
N LEU A 133 7.17 -1.18 -24.79
CA LEU A 133 6.31 -0.50 -23.83
C LEU A 133 6.85 -0.49 -22.39
N MET A 134 7.80 -1.37 -22.04
CA MET A 134 8.26 -1.53 -20.65
C MET A 134 8.80 -0.22 -20.07
N SER A 135 9.61 0.52 -20.84
CA SER A 135 10.20 1.78 -20.39
C SER A 135 9.15 2.89 -20.24
N ALA A 136 8.18 2.96 -21.16
CA ALA A 136 7.06 3.89 -21.06
C ALA A 136 6.21 3.60 -19.83
N TYR A 137 5.89 2.32 -19.59
CA TYR A 137 5.12 1.88 -18.42
C TYR A 137 5.86 2.05 -17.10
N SER A 138 7.20 1.94 -17.06
CA SER A 138 7.97 2.32 -15.86
C SER A 138 7.93 3.83 -15.63
N SER A 139 8.10 4.64 -16.68
CA SER A 139 8.11 6.10 -16.59
C SER A 139 6.74 6.67 -16.15
N PHE A 140 5.66 5.97 -16.49
CA PHE A 140 4.31 6.23 -16.00
C PHE A 140 4.05 5.64 -14.60
N GLY A 141 4.28 4.34 -14.45
CA GLY A 141 3.81 3.56 -13.32
C GLY A 141 4.56 3.83 -12.02
N LEU A 142 5.87 4.12 -12.07
CA LEU A 142 6.66 4.42 -10.88
C LEU A 142 6.19 5.71 -10.16
N PRO A 143 6.15 6.88 -10.82
CA PRO A 143 5.68 8.09 -10.16
C PRO A 143 4.19 8.01 -9.78
N LEU A 144 3.34 7.41 -10.62
CA LEU A 144 1.93 7.22 -10.27
C LEU A 144 1.77 6.30 -9.06
N GLY A 145 2.57 5.26 -8.96
CA GLY A 145 2.55 4.31 -7.85
C GLY A 145 2.96 4.94 -6.52
N GLU A 146 3.95 5.83 -6.54
CA GLU A 146 4.29 6.66 -5.38
C GLU A 146 3.14 7.60 -5.01
N ALA A 147 2.55 8.30 -5.98
CA ALA A 147 1.40 9.18 -5.75
C ALA A 147 0.19 8.45 -5.17
N PHE A 148 -0.08 7.24 -5.66
CA PHE A 148 -1.12 6.36 -5.17
C PHE A 148 -0.92 6.01 -3.70
N GLN A 149 0.28 5.59 -3.31
CA GLN A 149 0.54 5.27 -1.91
C GLN A 149 0.47 6.51 -1.01
N LEU A 150 0.98 7.66 -1.46
CA LEU A 150 0.87 8.91 -0.69
C LEU A 150 -0.58 9.33 -0.46
N ARG A 151 -1.47 9.08 -1.44
CA ARG A 151 -2.92 9.28 -1.26
C ARG A 151 -3.49 8.29 -0.24
N ASP A 152 -3.12 7.02 -0.33
CA ASP A 152 -3.54 6.00 0.65
C ASP A 152 -3.04 6.35 2.07
N ASP A 153 -1.82 6.88 2.24
CA ASP A 153 -1.29 7.34 3.54
C ASP A 153 -2.11 8.52 4.12
N LEU A 154 -2.56 9.46 3.26
CA LEU A 154 -3.47 10.53 3.69
C LEU A 154 -4.82 9.97 4.13
N LEU A 155 -5.36 9.00 3.40
CA LEU A 155 -6.63 8.34 3.72
C LEU A 155 -6.54 7.48 4.98
N GLY A 156 -5.40 6.83 5.24
CA GLY A 156 -5.19 6.04 6.45
C GLY A 156 -5.22 6.90 7.72
N VAL A 157 -4.76 8.17 7.62
CA VAL A 157 -4.83 9.12 8.72
C VAL A 157 -6.18 9.85 8.79
N PHE A 158 -6.73 10.33 7.67
CA PHE A 158 -7.86 11.28 7.67
C PHE A 158 -9.15 10.77 7.03
N GLY A 159 -9.11 9.66 6.30
CA GLY A 159 -10.20 9.22 5.43
C GLY A 159 -11.44 8.74 6.18
N ASP A 160 -12.60 8.94 5.56
CA ASP A 160 -13.88 8.40 6.03
C ASP A 160 -13.85 6.85 6.06
N PRO A 161 -14.17 6.21 7.20
CA PRO A 161 -14.28 4.75 7.29
C PRO A 161 -15.19 4.09 6.25
N GLU A 162 -16.24 4.79 5.77
CA GLU A 162 -17.11 4.26 4.71
C GLU A 162 -16.34 4.10 3.39
N VAL A 163 -15.35 4.95 3.14
CA VAL A 163 -14.51 4.96 1.92
C VAL A 163 -13.31 4.04 2.07
N THR A 164 -12.59 4.11 3.19
CA THR A 164 -11.34 3.35 3.41
C THR A 164 -11.59 1.90 3.82
N GLY A 165 -12.77 1.63 4.39
CA GLY A 165 -13.12 0.33 4.94
C GLY A 165 -12.37 -0.04 6.22
N LYS A 166 -11.74 0.97 6.86
CA LYS A 166 -10.95 0.92 8.11
C LYS A 166 -11.32 2.14 8.98
N PRO A 167 -11.14 2.10 10.31
CA PRO A 167 -11.32 3.28 11.16
C PRO A 167 -10.36 4.41 10.77
N ALA A 168 -10.79 5.68 10.91
CA ALA A 168 -9.89 6.81 10.70
C ALA A 168 -8.74 6.78 11.72
N GLY A 169 -7.52 7.04 11.26
CA GLY A 169 -6.30 7.01 12.07
C GLY A 169 -5.75 5.61 12.34
N ASP A 170 -6.15 4.60 11.54
CA ASP A 170 -5.61 3.23 11.65
C ASP A 170 -4.09 3.24 11.50
N ASP A 171 -3.56 3.97 10.51
CA ASP A 171 -2.12 4.11 10.28
C ASP A 171 -1.37 4.70 11.49
N LEU A 172 -2.05 5.49 12.33
CA LEU A 172 -1.48 6.04 13.57
C LEU A 172 -1.38 4.96 14.67
N ARG A 173 -2.36 4.06 14.75
CA ARG A 173 -2.32 2.88 15.64
C ARG A 173 -1.27 1.87 15.18
N GLU A 174 -1.22 1.62 13.87
CA GLU A 174 -0.23 0.73 13.24
C GLU A 174 1.20 1.31 13.32
N GLY A 175 1.34 2.61 13.58
CA GLY A 175 2.63 3.26 13.74
C GLY A 175 3.39 3.46 12.44
N LYS A 176 2.68 3.56 11.31
CA LYS A 176 3.29 3.66 9.97
C LYS A 176 4.19 4.88 9.87
N ARG A 177 5.40 4.67 9.33
CA ARG A 177 6.40 5.74 9.12
C ARG A 177 6.27 6.31 7.70
N THR A 178 5.13 6.93 7.42
CA THR A 178 4.83 7.48 6.09
C THR A 178 5.57 8.79 5.83
N VAL A 179 5.55 9.26 4.57
CA VAL A 179 6.10 10.58 4.21
C VAL A 179 5.37 11.70 4.96
N LEU A 180 4.06 11.54 5.18
CA LEU A 180 3.24 12.46 5.96
C LEU A 180 3.76 12.62 7.39
N ILE A 181 4.06 11.50 8.07
CA ILE A 181 4.62 11.51 9.42
C ILE A 181 6.03 12.11 9.42
N ALA A 182 6.88 11.78 8.43
CA ALA A 182 8.22 12.33 8.34
C ALA A 182 8.22 13.86 8.21
N LEU A 183 7.40 14.40 7.30
CA LEU A 183 7.24 15.85 7.12
C LEU A 183 6.65 16.52 8.36
N THR A 184 5.69 15.86 9.03
CA THR A 184 5.11 16.38 10.29
C THR A 184 6.19 16.49 11.36
N MET A 185 7.02 15.46 11.54
CA MET A 185 8.10 15.44 12.52
C MET A 185 9.18 16.50 12.24
N GLU A 186 9.45 16.81 10.97
CA GLU A 186 10.40 17.87 10.59
C GLU A 186 9.88 19.28 10.92
N ALA A 187 8.57 19.50 10.79
CA ALA A 187 7.94 20.81 11.01
C ALA A 187 7.49 21.05 12.47
N ALA A 188 7.21 19.98 13.22
CA ALA A 188 6.66 20.04 14.56
C ALA A 188 7.63 20.65 15.61
N ASN A 189 7.07 21.37 16.58
CA ASN A 189 7.83 21.82 17.75
C ASN A 189 8.23 20.64 18.65
N LYS A 190 8.95 20.91 19.74
CA LYS A 190 9.48 19.83 20.59
C LYS A 190 8.35 19.04 21.25
N GLU A 191 7.36 19.74 21.80
CA GLU A 191 6.24 19.17 22.53
C GLU A 191 5.36 18.29 21.61
N GLU A 192 5.11 18.74 20.38
CA GLU A 192 4.39 17.99 19.35
C GLU A 192 5.15 16.74 18.91
N ARG A 193 6.47 16.85 18.70
CA ARG A 193 7.33 15.72 18.37
C ARG A 193 7.34 14.67 19.47
N ASP A 194 7.51 15.09 20.71
CA ASP A 194 7.53 14.18 21.86
C ASP A 194 6.18 13.44 21.98
N LEU A 195 5.06 14.12 21.72
CA LEU A 195 3.74 13.49 21.68
C LEU A 195 3.60 12.50 20.52
N LEU A 196 3.95 12.90 19.30
CA LEU A 196 3.89 12.01 18.12
C LEU A 196 4.75 10.75 18.33
N SER A 197 5.97 10.91 18.85
CA SER A 197 6.86 9.78 19.15
C SER A 197 6.32 8.85 20.24
N ALA A 198 5.63 9.39 21.24
CA ALA A 198 5.05 8.59 22.32
C ALA A 198 3.74 7.88 21.92
N SER A 199 3.00 8.42 20.94
CA SER A 199 1.67 7.90 20.57
C SER A 199 1.66 7.05 19.30
N LEU A 200 2.57 7.28 18.35
CA LEU A 200 2.55 6.58 17.07
C LEU A 200 2.93 5.09 17.23
N GLY A 201 2.02 4.19 16.89
CA GLY A 201 2.17 2.74 17.11
C GLY A 201 1.47 2.20 18.37
N ASP A 202 0.73 3.05 19.09
CA ASP A 202 -0.10 2.63 20.22
C ASP A 202 -1.46 2.13 19.70
N GLU A 203 -1.69 0.81 19.80
CA GLU A 203 -2.93 0.15 19.38
C GLU A 203 -4.16 0.67 20.17
N ASP A 204 -3.94 1.17 21.39
CA ASP A 204 -4.99 1.62 22.30
C ASP A 204 -5.36 3.11 22.12
N LEU A 205 -4.85 3.78 21.08
CA LEU A 205 -5.19 5.19 20.82
C LEU A 205 -6.70 5.41 20.72
N ASP A 206 -7.21 6.21 21.64
CA ASP A 206 -8.59 6.63 21.65
C ASP A 206 -8.86 7.71 20.59
N LYS A 207 -10.15 7.97 20.36
CA LYS A 207 -10.59 8.97 19.37
C LYS A 207 -10.06 10.37 19.65
N THR A 208 -9.91 10.75 20.92
CA THR A 208 -9.43 12.08 21.33
C THR A 208 -7.94 12.22 21.03
N GLN A 209 -7.15 11.18 21.31
CA GLN A 209 -5.73 11.13 21.01
C GLN A 209 -5.50 11.18 19.49
N ILE A 210 -6.26 10.41 18.71
CA ILE A 210 -6.19 10.44 17.24
C ILE A 210 -6.50 11.83 16.70
N LEU A 211 -7.58 12.46 17.15
CA LEU A 211 -7.95 13.82 16.74
C LEU A 211 -6.82 14.82 17.03
N LYS A 212 -6.15 14.69 18.19
CA LYS A 212 -5.03 15.55 18.55
C LYS A 212 -3.82 15.34 17.64
N LEU A 213 -3.49 14.09 17.29
CA LEU A 213 -2.42 13.81 16.33
C LEU A 213 -2.75 14.33 14.93
N GLN A 214 -4.00 14.16 14.48
CA GLN A 214 -4.50 14.71 13.22
C GLN A 214 -4.41 16.24 13.17
N GLU A 215 -4.68 16.93 14.27
CA GLU A 215 -4.55 18.39 14.37
C GLU A 215 -3.09 18.84 14.23
N ILE A 216 -2.15 18.13 14.87
CA ILE A 216 -0.70 18.38 14.73
C ILE A 216 -0.26 18.16 13.29
N ILE A 217 -0.65 17.03 12.68
CA ILE A 217 -0.32 16.72 11.28
C ILE A 217 -0.88 17.80 10.34
N SER A 218 -2.12 18.23 10.55
CA SER A 218 -2.77 19.24 9.72
C SER A 218 -2.12 20.62 9.84
N SER A 219 -1.83 21.05 11.08
CA SER A 219 -1.25 22.37 11.36
C SER A 219 0.23 22.49 10.98
N SER A 220 0.95 21.36 10.87
CA SER A 220 2.35 21.31 10.43
C SER A 220 2.58 21.73 8.97
N GLY A 221 1.52 21.74 8.15
CA GLY A 221 1.62 21.94 6.70
C GLY A 221 2.07 20.69 5.93
N ALA A 222 2.30 19.55 6.59
CA ALA A 222 2.69 18.30 5.93
C ALA A 222 1.63 17.81 4.92
N VAL A 223 0.34 17.93 5.26
CA VAL A 223 -0.77 17.56 4.36
C VAL A 223 -0.66 18.29 3.01
N ALA A 224 -0.49 19.62 3.04
CA ALA A 224 -0.37 20.41 1.83
C ALA A 224 0.87 20.05 0.99
N GLN A 225 1.98 19.70 1.65
CA GLN A 225 3.19 19.24 0.98
C GLN A 225 3.01 17.87 0.31
N VAL A 226 2.35 16.92 0.97
CA VAL A 226 2.03 15.61 0.40
C VAL A 226 1.07 15.75 -0.78
N GLU A 227 0.02 16.57 -0.66
CA GLU A 227 -0.92 16.87 -1.76
C GLU A 227 -0.22 17.45 -2.99
N LYS A 228 0.73 18.37 -2.77
CA LYS A 228 1.56 18.92 -3.83
C LYS A 228 2.41 17.83 -4.50
N LEU A 229 3.05 16.97 -3.71
CA LEU A 229 3.87 15.88 -4.22
C LEU A 229 3.05 14.86 -5.03
N ILE A 230 1.85 14.49 -4.56
CA ILE A 230 0.90 13.65 -5.30
C ILE A 230 0.60 14.25 -6.67
N THR A 231 0.32 15.56 -6.72
CA THR A 231 0.04 16.29 -7.97
C THR A 231 1.25 16.28 -8.90
N GLU A 232 2.44 16.62 -8.41
CA GLU A 232 3.68 16.63 -9.19
C GLU A 232 4.03 15.25 -9.77
N LEU A 233 3.84 14.18 -8.98
CA LEU A 233 4.08 12.81 -9.41
C LEU A 233 3.06 12.33 -10.46
N ARG A 234 1.77 12.64 -10.26
CA ARG A 234 0.72 12.34 -11.24
C ARG A 234 0.99 13.03 -12.57
N ASP A 235 1.32 14.32 -12.54
CA ASP A 235 1.55 15.10 -13.75
C ASP A 235 2.80 14.62 -14.50
N ARG A 236 3.83 14.18 -13.77
CA ARG A 236 5.01 13.50 -14.33
C ARG A 236 4.63 12.18 -15.00
N ALA A 237 3.79 11.36 -14.36
CA ALA A 237 3.32 10.10 -14.91
C ALA A 237 2.58 10.31 -16.24
N ILE A 238 1.60 11.22 -16.24
CA ILE A 238 0.77 11.54 -17.42
C ILE A 238 1.64 12.08 -18.56
N SER A 239 2.59 12.98 -18.26
CA SER A 239 3.51 13.53 -19.27
C SER A 239 4.36 12.44 -19.91
N ALA A 240 4.87 11.48 -19.13
CA ALA A 240 5.68 10.38 -19.64
C ALA A 240 4.92 9.47 -20.62
N LEU A 241 3.60 9.33 -20.47
CA LEU A 241 2.78 8.58 -21.42
C LEU A 241 2.59 9.33 -22.75
N ARG A 242 2.42 10.65 -22.71
CA ARG A 242 2.20 11.47 -23.92
C ARG A 242 3.41 11.48 -24.85
N ASP A 243 4.60 11.35 -24.29
CA ASP A 243 5.86 11.28 -25.04
C ASP A 243 6.22 9.86 -25.50
N SER A 244 5.33 8.88 -25.28
CA SER A 244 5.56 7.46 -25.58
C SER A 244 4.91 6.99 -26.88
N GLN A 245 5.19 5.74 -27.27
CA GLN A 245 4.58 5.09 -28.43
C GLN A 245 3.24 4.39 -28.11
N VAL A 246 2.66 4.64 -26.93
CA VAL A 246 1.38 4.04 -26.53
C VAL A 246 0.24 4.58 -27.40
N GLU A 247 -0.64 3.70 -27.85
CA GLU A 247 -1.79 4.09 -28.68
C GLU A 247 -2.72 5.07 -27.95
N ALA A 248 -3.30 6.02 -28.69
CA ALA A 248 -4.14 7.08 -28.13
C ALA A 248 -5.35 6.57 -27.32
N SER A 249 -5.94 5.44 -27.73
CA SER A 249 -7.04 4.79 -26.99
C SER A 249 -6.60 4.30 -25.61
N ILE A 250 -5.39 3.76 -25.50
CA ILE A 250 -4.80 3.27 -24.24
C ILE A 250 -4.39 4.45 -23.36
N LEU A 251 -3.84 5.52 -23.95
CA LEU A 251 -3.48 6.75 -23.23
C LEU A 251 -4.67 7.31 -22.45
N SER A 252 -5.84 7.43 -23.07
CA SER A 252 -7.05 7.94 -22.41
C SER A 252 -7.44 7.11 -21.18
N VAL A 253 -7.34 5.78 -21.27
CA VAL A 253 -7.66 4.87 -20.16
C VAL A 253 -6.64 5.02 -19.03
N LEU A 254 -5.35 5.10 -19.36
CA LEU A 254 -4.30 5.26 -18.35
C LEU A 254 -4.34 6.63 -17.66
N GLU A 255 -4.69 7.70 -18.38
CA GLU A 255 -4.91 9.04 -17.80
C GLU A 255 -6.11 9.05 -16.83
N GLU A 256 -7.20 8.36 -17.19
CA GLU A 256 -8.37 8.19 -16.31
C GLU A 256 -7.99 7.41 -15.05
N MET A 257 -7.28 6.28 -15.20
CA MET A 257 -6.79 5.48 -14.08
C MET A 257 -5.85 6.29 -13.17
N ALA A 258 -4.97 7.11 -13.73
CA ALA A 258 -4.08 7.98 -12.96
C ALA A 258 -4.85 9.00 -12.11
N THR A 259 -5.94 9.52 -12.65
CA THR A 259 -6.85 10.44 -11.94
C THR A 259 -7.55 9.73 -10.80
N ILE A 260 -8.16 8.56 -11.06
CA ILE A 260 -8.86 7.75 -10.05
C ILE A 260 -7.92 7.32 -8.92
N ALA A 261 -6.68 6.94 -9.25
CA ALA A 261 -5.69 6.49 -8.29
C ALA A 261 -5.24 7.60 -7.32
N THR A 262 -5.31 8.87 -7.72
CA THR A 262 -4.71 9.99 -6.96
C THR A 262 -5.73 10.97 -6.37
N GLN A 263 -6.99 10.91 -6.79
CA GLN A 263 -8.06 11.83 -6.37
C GLN A 263 -9.18 11.16 -5.54
N ARG A 264 -8.89 10.02 -4.90
CA ARG A 264 -9.84 9.41 -3.96
C ARG A 264 -10.17 10.42 -2.85
N SER A 265 -11.46 10.71 -2.68
CA SER A 265 -11.94 11.67 -1.69
C SER A 265 -11.61 11.22 -0.27
N LEU A 266 -11.10 12.16 0.54
CA LEU A 266 -10.96 12.06 2.00
C LEU A 266 -12.33 11.94 2.67
#